data_AF-A0A955T568-F1
#
_entry.id   AF-A0A955T568-F1
#
_cell.length_a   1.000
_cell.length_b   1.000
_cell.length_c   1.000
_cell.angle_alpha   90.00
_cell.angle_beta   90.00
_cell.angle_gamma   90.00
#
_symmetry.space_group_name_H-M   'P 1'
#
loop_
_entity.id
_entity.type
_entity.pdbx_description
1 polymer ?
#
loop_
_entity_poly.entity_id
_entity_poly.type
_entity_poly.pdbx_seq_one_letter_code
_entity_poly.pdbx_strand_id
1 'polypeptide(L)'
;YYTNDEKGAKVGVLFYGSEGYMVIDSYSHYQTYLGKDEEKGPGRDEGGDHFGNFVAAVRAHDPSILHAECEEGHLSAALAHIGLASAKLGRSLEFDPEREKFVNDAEANQFITRVYRKPFVVPGGAASDDGRMSNSYASSGSNRWATNG
;
A
#
# COMPACT_ATOMS: atom_id res chain seq x y z
N TYR A 1 -4.80 11.31 -22.77
CA TYR A 1 -5.60 11.15 -21.53
C TYR A 1 -5.39 12.40 -20.72
N TYR A 2 -6.34 13.32 -20.79
CA TYR A 2 -6.43 14.43 -19.85
C TYR A 2 -7.40 13.96 -18.77
N THR A 3 -6.95 13.87 -17.52
CA THR A 3 -7.84 13.73 -16.37
C THR A 3 -8.83 14.88 -16.43
N ASN A 4 -10.13 14.64 -16.23
CA ASN A 4 -11.08 15.74 -16.11
C ASN A 4 -10.69 16.60 -14.90
N ASP A 5 -10.61 17.92 -15.09
CA ASP A 5 -10.36 18.90 -14.02
C ASP A 5 -11.65 19.10 -13.19
N GLU A 6 -12.25 18.04 -12.65
CA GLU A 6 -13.46 18.20 -11.83
C GLU A 6 -13.15 19.11 -10.65
N LYS A 7 -13.89 20.21 -10.55
CA LYS A 7 -13.75 21.25 -9.51
C LYS A 7 -12.32 21.82 -9.37
N GLY A 8 -11.48 21.68 -10.40
CA GLY A 8 -10.12 22.23 -10.40
C GLY A 8 -9.09 21.40 -9.63
N ALA A 9 -9.40 20.14 -9.27
CA ALA A 9 -8.48 19.23 -8.62
C ALA A 9 -7.34 18.80 -9.57
N LYS A 10 -6.21 19.51 -9.52
CA LYS A 10 -5.02 19.23 -10.38
C LYS A 10 -4.12 18.13 -9.84
N VAL A 11 -4.08 17.98 -8.52
CA VAL A 11 -3.43 16.88 -7.80
C VAL A 11 -4.44 16.40 -6.78
N GLY A 12 -5.05 15.26 -7.04
CA GLY A 12 -6.17 14.79 -6.24
C GLY A 12 -6.64 13.39 -6.64
N VAL A 13 -7.66 12.92 -5.94
CA VAL A 13 -8.32 11.64 -6.21
C VAL A 13 -9.81 11.89 -6.41
N LEU A 14 -10.36 11.30 -7.48
CA LEU A 14 -11.78 11.36 -7.78
C LEU A 14 -12.37 9.97 -7.67
N PHE A 15 -13.46 9.85 -6.91
CA PHE A 15 -14.25 8.62 -6.81
C PHE A 15 -15.62 8.86 -7.43
N TYR A 16 -15.99 8.05 -8.42
CA TYR A 16 -17.32 8.09 -9.03
C TYR A 16 -18.17 6.95 -8.48
N GLY A 17 -19.28 7.29 -7.84
CA GLY A 17 -20.31 6.37 -7.37
C GLY A 17 -21.58 6.45 -8.24
N SER A 18 -22.55 5.58 -7.98
CA SER A 18 -23.82 5.58 -8.74
C SER A 18 -24.66 6.83 -8.49
N GLU A 19 -24.57 7.39 -7.27
CA GLU A 19 -25.40 8.52 -6.82
C GLU A 19 -24.65 9.87 -6.82
N GLY A 20 -23.40 9.91 -7.29
CA GLY A 20 -22.58 11.11 -7.21
C GLY A 20 -21.09 10.81 -7.28
N TYR A 21 -20.27 11.80 -6.94
CA TYR A 21 -18.81 11.66 -6.92
C TYR A 21 -18.19 12.39 -5.72
N MET A 22 -17.00 11.95 -5.34
CA MET A 22 -16.18 12.57 -4.30
C MET A 22 -14.90 13.11 -4.93
N VAL A 23 -14.55 14.34 -4.57
CA VAL A 23 -13.28 14.96 -4.94
C VAL A 23 -12.44 15.12 -3.68
N ILE A 24 -11.24 14.57 -3.70
CA ILE A 24 -10.17 14.86 -2.75
C ILE A 24 -9.18 15.76 -3.49
N ASP A 25 -9.23 17.06 -3.22
CA ASP A 25 -8.48 18.11 -3.93
C ASP A 25 -7.26 18.62 -3.15
N SER A 26 -7.06 18.14 -1.92
CA SER A 26 -5.88 18.39 -1.11
C SER A 26 -5.62 17.25 -0.13
N TYR A 27 -4.51 17.32 0.61
CA TYR A 27 -4.17 16.35 1.65
C TYR A 27 -5.14 16.32 2.83
N SER A 28 -5.93 17.38 3.00
CA SER A 28 -6.76 17.57 4.19
C SER A 28 -8.21 17.90 3.87
N HIS A 29 -8.63 17.84 2.61
CA HIS A 29 -9.98 18.20 2.22
C HIS A 29 -10.57 17.20 1.24
N TYR A 30 -11.82 16.83 1.49
CA TYR A 30 -12.67 16.19 0.51
C TYR A 30 -14.07 16.80 0.51
N GLN A 31 -14.74 16.73 -0.63
CA GLN A 31 -16.14 17.11 -0.80
C GLN A 31 -16.86 16.12 -1.72
N THR A 32 -18.06 15.68 -1.33
CA THR A 32 -18.93 14.89 -2.21
C THR A 32 -19.97 15.76 -2.90
N TYR A 33 -20.37 15.36 -4.11
CA TYR A 33 -21.43 15.95 -4.91
C TYR A 33 -22.43 14.87 -5.29
N LEU A 34 -23.71 15.09 -5.02
CA LEU A 34 -24.77 14.09 -5.11
C LEU A 34 -25.78 14.45 -6.21
N GLY A 35 -26.30 13.41 -6.87
CA GLY A 35 -27.28 13.55 -7.94
C GLY A 35 -26.73 14.23 -9.19
N LYS A 36 -27.62 14.44 -10.16
CA LYS A 36 -27.27 15.08 -11.43
C LYS A 36 -27.02 16.58 -11.30
N ASP A 37 -27.62 17.20 -10.29
CA ASP A 37 -27.50 18.64 -10.02
C ASP A 37 -26.26 18.97 -9.16
N GLU A 38 -25.43 17.97 -8.84
CA GLU A 38 -24.20 18.11 -8.06
C GLU A 38 -24.40 18.82 -6.72
N GLU A 39 -25.48 18.49 -6.02
CA GLU A 39 -25.73 19.07 -4.70
C GLU A 39 -24.61 18.69 -3.73
N LYS A 40 -24.15 19.65 -2.92
CA LYS A 40 -23.08 19.37 -1.95
C LYS A 40 -23.56 18.36 -0.92
N GLY A 41 -22.91 17.21 -0.88
CA GLY A 41 -23.05 16.23 0.18
C GLY A 41 -22.04 16.46 1.33
N PRO A 42 -21.74 15.43 2.12
CA PRO A 42 -20.70 15.50 3.14
C PRO A 42 -19.35 15.96 2.57
N GLY A 43 -18.67 16.82 3.32
CA GLY A 43 -17.30 17.23 3.08
C GLY A 43 -16.59 17.39 4.42
N ARG A 44 -15.27 17.34 4.39
CA ARG A 44 -14.47 17.50 5.60
C ARG A 44 -13.14 18.15 5.29
N ASP A 45 -12.77 19.09 6.16
CA ASP A 45 -11.42 19.59 6.30
C ASP A 45 -10.78 18.92 7.52
N GLU A 46 -9.99 17.88 7.30
CA GLU A 46 -9.24 17.22 8.36
C GLU A 46 -7.87 16.77 7.85
N GLY A 47 -6.83 17.22 8.55
CA GLY A 47 -5.46 16.73 8.41
C GLY A 47 -5.02 15.99 9.68
N GLY A 48 -3.73 15.67 9.75
CA GLY A 48 -3.16 15.05 10.95
C GLY A 48 -1.66 15.22 11.06
N ASP A 49 -1.15 15.05 12.28
CA ASP A 49 0.29 14.98 12.55
C ASP A 49 0.74 13.52 12.60
N HIS A 50 1.19 13.01 11.45
CA HIS A 50 1.69 11.65 11.34
C HIS A 50 2.96 11.41 12.18
N PHE A 51 3.80 12.43 12.37
CA PHE A 51 5.01 12.31 13.18
C PHE A 51 4.66 12.26 14.66
N GLY A 52 3.75 13.11 15.11
CA GLY A 52 3.19 13.09 16.46
C GLY A 52 2.54 11.74 16.78
N ASN A 53 1.74 11.19 15.86
CA ASN A 53 1.14 9.85 16.01
C ASN A 53 2.20 8.76 16.17
N PHE A 54 3.22 8.73 15.31
CA PHE A 54 4.32 7.76 15.42
C PHE A 54 5.08 7.89 16.75
N VAL A 55 5.44 9.10 17.15
CA VAL A 55 6.16 9.34 18.42
C VAL A 55 5.32 8.92 19.61
N ALA A 56 3.99 9.16 19.58
CA ALA A 56 3.08 8.71 20.63
C ALA A 56 3.05 7.18 20.74
N ALA A 57 2.91 6.46 19.61
CA ALA A 57 2.93 5.00 19.58
C ALA A 57 4.24 4.42 20.13
N VAL A 58 5.38 4.99 19.74
CA VAL A 58 6.70 4.56 20.25
C VAL A 58 6.84 4.80 21.75
N ARG A 59 6.42 5.98 22.25
CA ARG A 59 6.49 6.31 23.69
C ARG A 59 5.59 5.42 24.53
N ALA A 60 4.41 5.07 24.01
CA ALA A 60 3.48 4.16 24.68
C ALA A 60 3.91 2.69 24.56
N HIS A 61 4.84 2.37 23.65
CA HIS A 61 5.17 1.00 23.27
C HIS A 61 3.90 0.22 22.85
N ASP A 62 3.03 0.88 22.09
CA ASP A 62 1.74 0.35 21.67
C ASP A 62 1.49 0.67 20.18
N PRO A 63 1.59 -0.34 19.29
CA PRO A 63 1.38 -0.15 17.86
C PRO A 63 -0.08 0.16 17.50
N SER A 64 -1.06 -0.20 18.35
CA SER A 64 -2.49 0.04 18.07
C SER A 64 -2.88 1.53 18.01
N ILE A 65 -1.96 2.41 18.45
CA ILE A 65 -2.10 3.86 18.36
C ILE A 65 -1.87 4.37 16.93
N LEU A 66 -1.14 3.63 16.09
CA LEU A 66 -0.82 4.06 14.73
C LEU A 66 -2.09 4.22 13.89
N HIS A 67 -2.20 5.34 13.18
CA HIS A 67 -3.29 5.53 12.22
C HIS A 67 -3.08 4.69 10.93
N ALA A 68 -1.85 4.28 10.67
CA ALA A 68 -1.48 3.42 9.54
C ALA A 68 -0.33 2.50 9.96
N GLU A 69 -0.60 1.20 10.02
CA GLU A 69 0.40 0.19 10.36
C GLU A 69 1.31 -0.14 9.16
N CYS A 70 2.39 -0.88 9.43
CA CYS A 70 3.35 -1.28 8.40
C CYS A 70 2.72 -2.12 7.26
N GLU A 71 1.67 -2.88 7.56
CA GLU A 71 0.97 -3.71 6.57
C GLU A 71 0.35 -2.86 5.45
N GLU A 72 -0.25 -1.71 5.79
CA GLU A 72 -0.80 -0.77 4.80
C GLU A 72 0.28 -0.25 3.85
N GLY A 73 1.47 0.03 4.39
CA GLY A 73 2.64 0.43 3.60
C GLY A 73 3.14 -0.69 2.69
N HIS A 74 3.14 -1.93 3.16
CA HIS A 74 3.51 -3.10 2.37
C HIS A 74 2.55 -3.30 1.19
N LEU A 75 1.23 -3.30 1.44
CA LEU A 75 0.22 -3.49 0.40
C LEU A 75 0.26 -2.36 -0.65
N SER A 76 0.41 -1.12 -0.19
CA SER A 76 0.53 0.05 -1.09
C SER A 76 1.75 -0.07 -2.02
N ALA A 77 2.90 -0.48 -1.48
CA ALA A 77 4.11 -0.68 -2.26
C ALA A 77 3.99 -1.88 -3.22
N ALA A 78 3.35 -2.97 -2.78
CA ALA A 78 3.12 -4.16 -3.60
C ALA A 78 2.33 -3.82 -4.87
N LEU A 79 1.28 -3.01 -4.77
CA LEU A 79 0.49 -2.56 -5.92
C LEU A 79 1.34 -1.81 -6.96
N ALA A 80 2.22 -0.91 -6.51
CA ALA A 80 3.12 -0.19 -7.41
C ALA A 80 4.09 -1.14 -8.13
N HIS A 81 4.60 -2.16 -7.43
CA HIS A 81 5.49 -3.16 -8.02
C HIS A 81 4.78 -4.09 -9.00
N ILE A 82 3.54 -4.50 -8.72
CA ILE A 82 2.71 -5.26 -9.65
C ILE A 82 2.46 -4.47 -10.94
N GLY A 83 2.13 -3.19 -10.82
CA GLY A 83 1.96 -2.30 -11.97
C GLY A 83 3.25 -2.17 -12.80
N LEU A 84 4.41 -2.05 -12.13
CA LEU A 84 5.71 -2.01 -12.81
C LEU A 84 6.02 -3.30 -13.57
N ALA A 85 5.69 -4.46 -12.99
CA ALA A 85 5.87 -5.76 -13.66
C ALA A 85 5.02 -5.85 -14.93
N SER A 86 3.74 -5.48 -14.85
CA SER A 86 2.84 -5.44 -16.01
C SER A 86 3.35 -4.49 -17.10
N ALA A 87 3.81 -3.29 -16.72
CA ALA A 87 4.37 -2.33 -17.65
C ALA A 87 5.65 -2.83 -18.33
N LYS A 88 6.52 -3.53 -17.60
CA LYS A 88 7.76 -4.12 -18.16
C LYS A 88 7.47 -5.25 -19.15
N LEU A 89 6.47 -6.08 -18.87
CA LEU A 89 6.09 -7.21 -19.72
C LEU A 89 5.14 -6.81 -20.86
N GLY A 90 4.55 -5.62 -20.80
CA GLY A 90 3.64 -5.10 -21.83
C GLY A 90 2.31 -5.84 -21.90
N ARG A 91 1.88 -6.49 -20.82
CA ARG A 91 0.64 -7.28 -20.75
C ARG A 91 -0.03 -7.20 -19.39
N SER A 92 -1.35 -7.41 -19.36
CA SER A 92 -2.10 -7.56 -18.11
C SER A 92 -1.64 -8.81 -17.37
N LEU A 93 -1.60 -8.73 -16.04
CA LEU A 93 -1.21 -9.81 -15.16
C LEU A 93 -2.33 -10.07 -14.14
N GLU A 94 -2.58 -11.34 -13.86
CA GLU A 94 -3.50 -11.76 -12.80
C GLU A 94 -2.70 -12.10 -11.55
N PHE A 95 -3.06 -11.51 -10.42
CA PHE A 95 -2.35 -11.66 -9.15
C PHE A 95 -3.27 -12.31 -8.10
N ASP A 96 -2.77 -13.35 -7.45
CA ASP A 96 -3.38 -14.02 -6.32
C ASP A 96 -2.87 -13.36 -5.03
N PRO A 97 -3.71 -12.56 -4.33
CA PRO A 97 -3.29 -11.85 -3.12
C PRO A 97 -3.09 -12.77 -1.92
N GLU A 98 -3.72 -13.96 -1.88
CA GLU A 98 -3.53 -14.91 -0.78
C GLU A 98 -2.19 -15.64 -0.89
N ARG A 99 -1.78 -15.94 -2.13
CA ARG A 99 -0.49 -16.61 -2.40
C ARG A 99 0.65 -15.63 -2.69
N GLU A 100 0.33 -14.35 -2.82
CA GLU A 100 1.23 -13.28 -3.25
C GLU A 100 1.99 -13.61 -4.53
N LYS A 101 1.29 -14.13 -5.55
CA LYS A 101 1.89 -14.60 -6.81
C LYS A 101 1.06 -14.27 -8.04
N PHE A 102 1.72 -14.16 -9.19
CA PHE A 102 1.04 -14.11 -10.47
C PHE A 102 0.52 -15.49 -10.88
N VAL A 103 -0.75 -15.56 -11.25
CA VAL A 103 -1.45 -16.80 -11.60
C VAL A 103 -0.87 -17.36 -12.91
N ASN A 104 -0.35 -18.58 -12.86
CA ASN A 104 0.21 -19.31 -14.02
C ASN A 104 1.28 -18.54 -14.81
N ASP A 105 2.05 -17.64 -14.18
CA ASP A 105 2.98 -16.75 -14.88
C ASP A 105 4.41 -16.79 -14.31
N ALA A 106 5.20 -17.74 -14.78
CA ALA A 106 6.57 -17.94 -14.29
C ALA A 106 7.50 -16.74 -14.59
N GLU A 107 7.25 -16.01 -15.69
CA GLU A 107 8.03 -14.84 -16.08
C GLU A 107 7.74 -13.66 -15.15
N ALA A 108 6.46 -13.34 -14.92
CA ALA A 108 6.06 -12.28 -14.00
C ALA A 108 6.49 -12.58 -12.55
N ASN A 109 6.42 -13.84 -12.13
CA ASN A 109 6.84 -14.26 -10.79
C ASN A 109 8.34 -14.03 -10.52
N GLN A 110 9.18 -13.78 -11.54
CA GLN A 110 10.58 -13.37 -11.34
C GLN A 110 10.72 -11.96 -10.73
N PHE A 111 9.68 -11.12 -10.83
CA PHE A 111 9.69 -9.75 -10.31
C PHE A 111 9.24 -9.65 -8.84
N ILE A 112 8.73 -10.73 -8.24
CA ILE A 112 8.23 -10.74 -6.86
C ILE A 112 9.38 -10.73 -5.84
N THR A 113 10.51 -11.32 -6.20
CA THR A 113 11.71 -11.35 -5.35
C THR A 113 12.90 -10.75 -6.09
N ARG A 114 13.92 -10.38 -5.32
CA ARG A 114 15.19 -9.88 -5.85
C ARG A 114 16.26 -10.94 -5.72
N VAL A 115 17.13 -11.04 -6.73
CA VAL A 115 18.38 -11.80 -6.58
C VAL A 115 19.29 -11.03 -5.63
N TYR A 116 19.43 -11.55 -4.42
CA TYR A 116 20.28 -10.97 -3.38
C TYR A 116 21.76 -11.12 -3.73
N ARG A 117 22.54 -10.04 -3.53
CA ARG A 117 24.00 -10.06 -3.72
C ARG A 117 24.67 -10.65 -2.49
N LYS A 118 25.43 -11.74 -2.66
CA LYS A 118 26.24 -12.33 -1.58
C LYS A 118 27.26 -11.30 -1.01
N PRO A 119 27.48 -11.26 0.33
CA PRO A 119 26.90 -12.13 1.36
C PRO A 119 25.54 -11.68 1.93
N PHE A 120 24.96 -10.57 1.44
CA PHE A 120 23.75 -9.96 2.00
C PHE A 120 22.48 -10.66 1.49
N VAL A 121 22.11 -11.76 2.14
CA VAL A 121 20.92 -12.55 1.83
C VAL A 121 19.89 -12.46 2.96
N VAL A 122 18.60 -12.42 2.60
CA VAL A 122 17.50 -12.55 3.58
C VAL A 122 17.15 -14.03 3.70
N PRO A 123 17.27 -14.64 4.89
CA PRO A 123 16.87 -16.03 5.11
C PRO A 123 15.38 -16.22 4.76
N GLY A 124 15.06 -17.21 3.91
CA GLY A 124 13.69 -17.51 3.49
C GLY A 124 13.13 -16.69 2.31
N GLY A 125 13.89 -15.75 1.74
CA GLY A 125 13.44 -14.89 0.63
C GLY A 125 13.70 -15.44 -0.78
N ALA A 126 14.37 -16.59 -0.89
CA ALA A 126 14.38 -17.38 -2.12
C ALA A 126 13.21 -18.36 -1.99
N ALA A 127 12.30 -18.37 -2.97
CA ALA A 127 11.16 -19.27 -3.02
C ALA A 127 11.58 -20.67 -2.53
N SER A 128 11.11 -21.05 -1.34
CA SER A 128 11.21 -22.44 -0.89
C SER A 128 10.31 -23.28 -1.78
N ASP A 129 10.79 -24.47 -2.13
CA ASP A 129 10.12 -25.43 -3.03
C ASP A 129 8.74 -25.91 -2.51
N ASP A 130 8.29 -25.43 -1.35
CA ASP A 130 7.03 -25.76 -0.67
C ASP A 130 5.90 -24.75 -0.87
N GLY A 131 6.13 -23.67 -1.63
CA GLY A 131 5.06 -22.80 -2.14
C GLY A 131 4.32 -21.96 -1.10
N ARG A 132 4.80 -21.85 0.14
CA ARG A 132 4.23 -20.98 1.17
C ARG A 132 5.24 -19.91 1.62
N MET A 133 4.90 -18.64 1.44
CA MET A 133 5.55 -17.56 2.18
C MET A 133 5.10 -17.69 3.64
N SER A 134 5.96 -18.24 4.50
CA SER A 134 5.73 -18.16 5.95
C SER A 134 6.27 -16.81 6.44
N ASN A 135 5.36 -15.88 6.74
CA ASN A 135 5.72 -14.66 7.46
C ASN A 135 6.00 -15.01 8.93
N SER A 136 7.19 -15.56 9.20
CA SER A 136 7.62 -15.93 10.56
C SER A 136 7.95 -14.72 11.46
N TYR A 137 7.84 -13.49 10.95
CA TYR A 137 8.07 -12.27 11.72
C TYR A 137 6.87 -11.82 12.55
N ALA A 138 5.66 -12.32 12.27
CA ALA A 138 4.46 -11.89 13.00
C ALA A 138 4.28 -12.56 14.39
N SER A 139 5.12 -13.53 14.78
CA SER A 139 4.89 -14.31 16.02
C SER A 139 6.09 -14.48 16.96
N SER A 140 7.23 -13.82 16.73
CA SER A 140 8.36 -13.90 17.66
C SER A 140 8.69 -12.54 18.29
N GLY A 141 7.95 -12.20 19.34
CA GLY A 141 8.31 -11.17 20.30
C GLY A 141 9.57 -11.53 21.11
N SER A 142 10.73 -11.61 20.46
CA SER A 142 12.01 -11.67 21.16
C SER A 142 13.02 -10.70 20.54
N ASN A 143 13.23 -9.58 21.23
CA ASN A 143 14.32 -8.65 21.05
C ASN A 143 15.66 -9.38 20.90
N ARG A 144 16.22 -9.40 19.69
CA ARG A 144 17.63 -9.70 19.43
C ARG A 144 18.37 -8.45 18.97
N TRP A 145 18.39 -7.45 19.85
CA TRP A 145 19.34 -6.34 19.79
C TRP A 145 19.87 -6.10 21.20
N ALA A 146 20.72 -7.00 21.66
CA ALA A 146 21.56 -6.82 22.84
C ALA A 146 23.02 -7.12 22.44
N THR A 147 23.73 -6.03 22.14
CA THR A 147 25.16 -5.78 22.41
C THR A 147 26.16 -6.93 22.28
N ASN A 148 27.05 -6.85 21.28
CA ASN A 148 28.45 -7.22 21.47
C ASN A 148 29.18 -5.98 21.99
N GLY A 149 29.48 -5.98 23.29
CA GLY A 149 30.42 -5.12 23.99
C GLY A 149 31.17 -5.98 25.00
#